data_AF-A0A975YA71-F1
#
_entry.id   AF-A0A975YA71-F1
#
_cell.length_a   1.000
_cell.length_b   1.000
_cell.length_c   1.000
_cell.angle_alpha   90.00
_cell.angle_beta   90.00
_cell.angle_gamma   90.00
#
_symmetry.space_group_name_H-M   'P 1'
#
loop_
_entity.id
_entity.type
_entity.pdbx_description
1 polymer ?
#
loop_
_entity_poly.entity_id
_entity_poly.type
_entity_poly.pdbx_seq_one_letter_code
_entity_poly.pdbx_strand_id
1 'polypeptide(L)'
;MGTSTRWKGPNGDQWSSAARRLARWRKDSRNADQRLEEIAADHLRALHETLRADRSAFGLYDTACAAGERLAGILGSLAAEGAESEDALVARLVSELGGDGGTLADAAVRRAVATAVRDVWDRHLGPDNAIEAGGTRGGFTWDILCDLYQVFFADIVGEFLRSVVAEHVKLTVPVLIATDPEGRIADWVAEKVVDLVPNPCEESAEATHLEQAADTAQSVVGDVQDPSAALLKIAELLVPRAVGKVLGLITEEITGGEGAAA
;
A
#
# COMPACT_ATOMS: atom_id res chain seq x y z
N MET A 1 31.89 -9.20 -12.63
CA MET A 1 31.80 -7.80 -13.12
C MET A 1 30.33 -7.44 -13.20
N GLY A 2 29.81 -6.68 -12.24
CA GLY A 2 28.39 -6.31 -12.20
C GLY A 2 28.14 -5.08 -13.06
N THR A 3 27.35 -5.23 -14.12
CA THR A 3 26.81 -4.11 -14.89
C THR A 3 25.67 -3.48 -14.10
N SER A 4 26.00 -2.72 -13.06
CA SER A 4 25.03 -1.82 -12.43
C SER A 4 24.74 -0.71 -13.44
N THR A 5 23.68 -0.90 -14.23
CA THR A 5 23.12 0.18 -15.04
C THR A 5 22.65 1.25 -14.08
N ARG A 6 23.35 2.39 -14.08
CA ARG A 6 23.00 3.56 -13.27
C ARG A 6 21.52 3.86 -13.47
N TRP A 7 20.75 3.81 -12.39
CA TRP A 7 19.32 4.14 -12.41
C TRP A 7 19.17 5.55 -12.99
N LYS A 8 18.42 5.68 -14.09
CA LYS A 8 18.25 6.96 -14.80
C LYS A 8 17.37 7.95 -14.04
N GLY A 9 16.76 7.53 -12.94
CA GLY A 9 15.80 8.31 -12.19
C GLY A 9 14.50 8.55 -12.95
N PRO A 10 13.48 9.11 -12.28
CA PRO A 10 12.33 9.65 -12.99
C PRO A 10 12.76 10.83 -13.87
N ASN A 11 12.15 10.94 -15.05
CA ASN A 11 12.43 11.99 -16.04
C ASN A 11 11.11 12.63 -16.49
N GLY A 12 11.17 13.87 -16.95
CA GLY A 12 10.01 14.63 -17.44
C GLY A 12 9.78 15.95 -16.69
N ASP A 13 8.97 16.82 -17.30
CA ASP A 13 8.75 18.18 -16.80
C ASP A 13 8.06 18.20 -15.43
N GLN A 14 7.17 17.24 -15.17
CA GLN A 14 6.43 17.16 -13.92
C GLN A 14 7.33 16.81 -12.74
N TRP A 15 8.12 15.74 -12.87
CA TRP A 15 9.14 15.36 -11.90
C TRP A 15 10.13 16.50 -11.63
N SER A 16 10.61 17.15 -12.70
CA SER A 16 11.52 18.30 -12.60
C SER A 16 10.89 19.51 -11.92
N SER A 17 9.59 19.75 -12.10
CA SER A 17 8.85 20.81 -11.44
C SER A 17 8.70 20.53 -9.95
N ALA A 18 8.25 19.32 -9.59
CA ALA A 18 8.05 18.88 -8.22
C ALA A 18 9.37 18.89 -7.43
N ALA A 19 10.46 18.39 -8.02
CA ALA A 19 11.80 18.43 -7.44
C ALA A 19 12.29 19.86 -7.19
N ARG A 20 12.05 20.78 -8.13
CA ARG A 20 12.40 22.20 -7.95
C ARG A 20 11.59 22.87 -6.83
N ARG A 21 10.32 22.48 -6.63
CA ARG A 21 9.51 22.96 -5.49
C ARG A 21 10.08 22.44 -4.18
N LEU A 22 10.38 21.14 -4.10
CA LEU A 22 10.99 20.53 -2.91
C LEU A 22 12.34 21.16 -2.58
N ALA A 23 13.18 21.42 -3.58
CA ALA A 23 14.48 22.06 -3.40
C ALA A 23 14.40 23.49 -2.81
N ARG A 24 13.24 24.16 -2.94
CA ARG A 24 12.98 25.49 -2.38
C ARG A 24 12.21 25.45 -1.06
N TRP A 25 11.77 24.27 -0.61
CA TRP A 25 11.02 24.11 0.62
C TRP A 25 11.91 24.45 1.83
N ARG A 26 11.30 25.07 2.85
CA ARG A 26 11.97 25.46 4.09
C ARG A 26 11.09 25.09 5.28
N LYS A 27 11.63 24.27 6.18
CA LYS A 27 10.96 23.85 7.43
C LYS A 27 10.51 25.04 8.28
N ASP A 28 11.28 26.13 8.29
CA ASP A 28 10.99 27.31 9.12
C ASP A 28 9.95 28.28 8.51
N SER A 29 9.35 27.95 7.36
CA SER A 29 8.38 28.84 6.72
C SER A 29 7.00 28.76 7.37
N ARG A 30 6.27 29.88 7.36
CA ARG A 30 4.82 29.85 7.65
C ARG A 30 4.15 28.93 6.64
N ASN A 31 3.43 27.92 7.13
CA ASN A 31 2.76 26.86 6.36
C ASN A 31 3.74 25.88 5.69
N ALA A 32 4.89 25.60 6.32
CA ALA A 32 5.83 24.59 5.83
C ALA A 32 5.13 23.23 5.60
N ASP A 33 4.17 22.89 6.46
CA ASP A 33 3.49 21.60 6.42
C ASP A 33 2.58 21.45 5.21
N GLN A 34 1.61 22.36 5.08
CA GLN A 34 0.75 22.45 3.90
C GLN A 34 1.55 22.48 2.59
N ARG A 35 2.68 23.20 2.57
CA ARG A 35 3.54 23.24 1.38
C ARG A 35 4.21 21.90 1.07
N LEU A 36 4.59 21.13 2.09
CA LEU A 36 5.18 19.81 1.90
C LEU A 36 4.14 18.84 1.33
N GLU A 37 2.90 18.91 1.81
CA GLU A 37 1.76 18.14 1.30
C GLU A 37 1.46 18.46 -0.17
N GLU A 38 1.42 19.73 -0.55
CA GLU A 38 1.26 20.12 -1.96
C GLU A 38 2.39 19.58 -2.85
N ILE A 39 3.61 19.53 -2.32
CA ILE A 39 4.77 18.98 -3.04
C ILE A 39 4.67 17.46 -3.14
N ALA A 40 4.22 16.77 -2.09
CA ALA A 40 3.95 15.33 -2.11
C ALA A 40 2.87 15.00 -3.15
N ALA A 41 1.79 15.79 -3.19
CA ALA A 41 0.71 15.67 -4.19
C ALA A 41 1.22 15.80 -5.63
N ASP A 42 2.14 16.73 -5.89
CA ASP A 42 2.76 16.90 -7.21
C ASP A 42 3.62 15.69 -7.61
N HIS A 43 4.36 15.09 -6.67
CA HIS A 43 5.15 13.89 -6.94
C HIS A 43 4.26 12.66 -7.15
N LEU A 44 3.19 12.52 -6.36
CA LEU A 44 2.20 11.45 -6.56
C LEU A 44 1.52 11.58 -7.93
N ARG A 45 1.14 12.80 -8.34
CA ARG A 45 0.60 13.06 -9.68
C ARG A 45 1.59 12.68 -10.79
N ALA A 46 2.85 13.10 -10.65
CA ALA A 46 3.90 12.75 -11.62
C ALA A 46 4.13 11.23 -11.71
N LEU A 47 4.06 10.52 -10.58
CA LEU A 47 4.12 9.05 -10.54
C LEU A 47 2.94 8.42 -11.28
N HIS A 48 1.71 8.82 -10.96
CA HIS A 48 0.51 8.30 -11.63
C HIS A 48 0.55 8.55 -13.13
N GLU A 49 0.94 9.74 -13.57
CA GLU A 49 1.09 10.04 -15.01
C GLU A 49 2.17 9.20 -15.67
N THR A 50 3.30 8.97 -15.00
CA THR A 50 4.37 8.11 -15.52
C THR A 50 3.89 6.68 -15.69
N LEU A 51 3.19 6.13 -14.69
CA LEU A 51 2.67 4.76 -14.73
C LEU A 51 1.53 4.59 -15.75
N ARG A 52 0.71 5.62 -15.97
CA ARG A 52 -0.29 5.61 -17.05
C ARG A 52 0.34 5.60 -18.43
N ALA A 53 1.45 6.32 -18.61
CA ALA A 53 2.19 6.34 -19.88
C ALA A 53 2.98 5.05 -20.11
N ASP A 54 3.57 4.49 -19.07
CA ASP A 54 4.30 3.23 -19.08
C ASP A 54 4.10 2.48 -17.76
N ARG A 55 3.23 1.46 -17.78
CA ARG A 55 2.92 0.64 -16.60
C ARG A 55 4.13 -0.11 -16.05
N SER A 56 5.14 -0.37 -16.89
CA SER A 56 6.37 -1.04 -16.48
C SER A 56 7.40 -0.09 -15.87
N ALA A 57 7.11 1.22 -15.86
CA ALA A 57 8.00 2.22 -15.30
C ALA A 57 8.35 1.86 -13.85
N PHE A 58 9.65 1.80 -13.59
CA PHE A 58 10.25 1.45 -12.30
C PHE A 58 9.99 0.02 -11.80
N GLY A 59 9.26 -0.82 -12.55
CA GLY A 59 8.82 -2.15 -12.11
C GLY A 59 7.82 -2.11 -10.94
N LEU A 60 7.29 -0.94 -10.59
CA LEU A 60 6.49 -0.77 -9.37
C LEU A 60 5.19 -1.56 -9.42
N TYR A 61 4.51 -1.57 -10.57
CA TYR A 61 3.26 -2.30 -10.73
C TYR A 61 3.46 -3.81 -10.50
N ASP A 62 4.40 -4.41 -11.23
CA ASP A 62 4.64 -5.86 -11.16
C ASP A 62 5.16 -6.28 -9.78
N THR A 63 6.05 -5.50 -9.19
CA THR A 63 6.57 -5.75 -7.83
C THR A 63 5.47 -5.62 -6.77
N ALA A 64 4.60 -4.60 -6.85
CA ALA A 64 3.49 -4.42 -5.92
C ALA A 64 2.45 -5.53 -6.04
N CYS A 65 2.10 -5.95 -7.27
CA CYS A 65 1.21 -7.09 -7.48
C CYS A 65 1.81 -8.38 -6.92
N ALA A 66 3.06 -8.69 -7.26
CA ALA A 66 3.70 -9.91 -6.78
C ALA A 66 3.85 -9.93 -5.25
N ALA A 67 4.12 -8.78 -4.63
CA ALA A 67 4.16 -8.67 -3.17
C ALA A 67 2.76 -8.79 -2.56
N GLY A 68 1.74 -8.18 -3.16
CA GLY A 68 0.35 -8.31 -2.74
C GLY A 68 -0.18 -9.75 -2.80
N GLU A 69 0.11 -10.48 -3.88
CA GLU A 69 -0.25 -11.89 -4.03
C GLU A 69 0.42 -12.75 -2.96
N ARG A 70 1.70 -12.49 -2.67
CA ARG A 70 2.40 -13.17 -1.57
C ARG A 70 1.78 -12.83 -0.22
N LEU A 71 1.40 -11.58 0.02
CA LEU A 71 0.72 -11.16 1.25
C LEU A 71 -0.60 -11.90 1.41
N ALA A 72 -1.45 -11.87 0.38
CA ALA A 72 -2.74 -12.56 0.39
C ALA A 72 -2.57 -14.07 0.69
N GLY A 73 -1.56 -14.73 0.10
CA GLY A 73 -1.29 -16.15 0.33
C GLY A 73 -0.84 -16.50 1.75
N ILE A 74 -0.16 -15.59 2.46
CA ILE A 74 0.34 -15.84 3.82
C ILE A 74 -0.62 -15.40 4.92
N LEU A 75 -1.65 -14.60 4.60
CA LEU A 75 -2.66 -14.15 5.58
C LEU A 75 -3.28 -15.33 6.34
N GLY A 76 -3.52 -16.48 5.68
CA GLY A 76 -4.11 -17.65 6.33
C GLY A 76 -3.21 -18.28 7.39
N SER A 77 -1.89 -18.29 7.17
CA SER A 77 -0.92 -18.75 8.18
C SER A 77 -0.83 -17.76 9.33
N LEU A 78 -0.88 -16.45 9.07
CA LEU A 78 -0.93 -15.43 10.13
C LEU A 78 -2.21 -15.53 10.98
N ALA A 79 -3.35 -15.84 10.36
CA ALA A 79 -4.62 -16.07 11.07
C ALA A 79 -4.56 -17.28 12.02
N ALA A 80 -3.79 -18.31 11.67
CA ALA A 80 -3.65 -19.51 12.48
C ALA A 80 -2.55 -19.41 13.55
N GLU A 81 -1.40 -18.86 13.18
CA GLU A 81 -0.17 -18.91 13.99
C GLU A 81 0.13 -17.60 14.72
N GLY A 82 -0.34 -16.47 14.19
CA GLY A 82 0.01 -15.14 14.70
C GLY A 82 1.51 -14.85 14.64
N ALA A 83 2.01 -14.06 15.60
CA ALA A 83 3.43 -13.77 15.73
C ALA A 83 3.87 -13.67 17.19
N GLU A 84 5.12 -14.08 17.45
CA GLU A 84 5.73 -14.06 18.79
C GLU A 84 6.15 -12.65 19.24
N SER A 85 6.41 -11.76 18.30
CA SER A 85 6.71 -10.34 18.56
C SER A 85 6.52 -9.54 17.28
N GLU A 86 6.43 -8.22 17.42
CA GLU A 86 6.48 -7.27 16.30
C GLU A 86 7.71 -7.51 15.43
N ASP A 87 8.90 -7.56 16.05
CA ASP A 87 10.17 -7.79 15.33
C ASP A 87 10.17 -9.11 14.55
N ALA A 88 9.61 -10.18 15.12
CA ALA A 88 9.51 -11.48 14.46
C ALA A 88 8.54 -11.43 13.26
N LEU A 89 7.42 -10.71 13.40
CA LEU A 89 6.46 -10.50 12.32
C LEU A 89 7.06 -9.67 11.19
N VAL A 90 7.73 -8.56 11.52
CA VAL A 90 8.44 -7.72 10.55
C VAL A 90 9.47 -8.56 9.80
N ALA A 91 10.32 -9.32 10.51
CA ALA A 91 11.35 -10.15 9.90
C ALA A 91 10.77 -11.20 8.93
N ARG A 92 9.68 -11.88 9.35
CA ARG A 92 8.97 -12.85 8.52
C ARG A 92 8.42 -12.21 7.26
N LEU A 93 7.62 -11.15 7.41
CA LEU A 93 6.92 -10.53 6.28
C LEU A 93 7.88 -9.82 5.32
N VAL A 94 8.93 -9.16 5.81
CA VAL A 94 9.95 -8.55 4.95
C VAL A 94 10.68 -9.62 4.13
N SER A 95 10.93 -10.80 4.71
CA SER A 95 11.56 -11.94 4.02
C SER A 95 10.65 -12.53 2.94
N GLU A 96 9.35 -12.69 3.22
CA GLU A 96 8.39 -13.30 2.31
C GLU A 96 7.94 -12.33 1.19
N LEU A 97 7.80 -11.04 1.49
CA LEU A 97 7.20 -10.06 0.58
C LEU A 97 8.24 -9.25 -0.19
N GLY A 98 9.42 -9.05 0.39
CA GLY A 98 10.43 -8.07 -0.03
C GLY A 98 11.12 -8.29 -1.37
N GLY A 99 10.75 -9.33 -2.12
CA GLY A 99 11.31 -9.65 -3.43
C GLY A 99 12.83 -9.91 -3.41
N ASP A 100 13.44 -9.96 -4.58
CA ASP A 100 14.87 -10.30 -4.75
C ASP A 100 15.81 -9.19 -4.25
N GLY A 101 15.28 -8.00 -3.95
CA GLY A 101 16.03 -6.86 -3.39
C GLY A 101 16.90 -6.12 -4.41
N GLY A 102 16.65 -6.30 -5.70
CA GLY A 102 17.43 -5.71 -6.79
C GLY A 102 16.94 -4.34 -7.25
N THR A 103 15.74 -3.93 -6.83
CA THR A 103 15.07 -2.73 -7.36
C THR A 103 14.65 -1.74 -6.27
N LEU A 104 14.38 -0.50 -6.67
CA LEU A 104 13.80 0.52 -5.78
C LEU A 104 12.39 0.13 -5.30
N ALA A 105 11.64 -0.56 -6.15
CA ALA A 105 10.33 -1.11 -5.80
C ALA A 105 10.45 -2.20 -4.72
N ASP A 106 11.43 -3.10 -4.81
CA ASP A 106 11.68 -4.10 -3.76
C ASP A 106 12.03 -3.44 -2.42
N ALA A 107 12.88 -2.41 -2.46
CA ALA A 107 13.22 -1.64 -1.28
C ALA A 107 12.00 -0.92 -0.67
N ALA A 108 11.13 -0.38 -1.51
CA ALA A 108 9.88 0.23 -1.09
C ALA A 108 8.94 -0.79 -0.44
N VAL A 109 8.76 -1.97 -1.04
CA VAL A 109 7.97 -3.07 -0.45
C VAL A 109 8.51 -3.47 0.91
N ARG A 110 9.82 -3.68 1.06
CA ARG A 110 10.41 -4.07 2.36
C ARG A 110 10.16 -3.04 3.45
N ARG A 111 10.24 -1.75 3.12
CA ARG A 111 9.96 -0.67 4.08
C ARG A 111 8.47 -0.58 4.38
N ALA A 112 7.62 -0.62 3.35
CA ALA A 112 6.19 -0.56 3.48
C ALA A 112 5.63 -1.68 4.37
N VAL A 113 6.12 -2.90 4.19
CA VAL A 113 5.78 -4.02 5.08
C VAL A 113 6.18 -3.74 6.52
N ALA A 114 7.39 -3.26 6.74
CA ALA A 114 7.86 -2.97 8.09
C ALA A 114 7.06 -1.85 8.76
N THR A 115 6.64 -0.83 8.01
CA THR A 115 5.78 0.25 8.49
C THR A 115 4.36 -0.25 8.76
N ALA A 116 3.72 -0.89 7.80
CA ALA A 116 2.37 -1.42 7.94
C ALA A 116 2.24 -2.39 9.14
N VAL A 117 3.23 -3.24 9.36
CA VAL A 117 3.27 -4.14 10.52
C VAL A 117 3.31 -3.36 11.83
N ARG A 118 4.15 -2.33 11.93
CA ARG A 118 4.26 -1.48 13.12
C ARG A 118 2.95 -0.75 13.40
N ASP A 119 2.38 -0.13 12.38
CA ASP A 119 1.14 0.63 12.50
C ASP A 119 -0.02 -0.26 12.96
N VAL A 120 -0.15 -1.44 12.37
CA VAL A 120 -1.18 -2.43 12.75
C VAL A 120 -0.91 -2.98 14.14
N TRP A 121 0.35 -3.26 14.48
CA TRP A 121 0.74 -3.76 15.80
C TRP A 121 0.42 -2.73 16.89
N ASP A 122 0.80 -1.47 16.71
CA ASP A 122 0.54 -0.40 17.66
C ASP A 122 -0.97 -0.16 17.84
N ARG A 123 -1.74 -0.24 16.76
CA ARG A 123 -3.21 -0.05 16.79
C ARG A 123 -3.93 -1.18 17.52
N HIS A 124 -3.53 -2.43 17.30
CA HIS A 124 -4.33 -3.61 17.70
C HIS A 124 -3.70 -4.42 18.82
N LEU A 125 -2.37 -4.50 18.88
CA LEU A 125 -1.61 -5.46 19.70
C LEU A 125 -0.66 -4.77 20.70
N GLY A 126 -0.67 -3.44 20.75
CA GLY A 126 0.15 -2.63 21.63
C GLY A 126 -0.11 -2.88 23.12
N PRO A 127 0.80 -2.44 24.01
CA PRO A 127 0.75 -2.71 25.44
C PRO A 127 -0.54 -2.24 26.13
N ASP A 128 -1.21 -1.22 25.58
CA ASP A 128 -2.48 -0.70 26.10
C ASP A 128 -3.67 -1.66 25.84
N ASN A 129 -3.58 -2.51 24.81
CA ASN A 129 -4.62 -3.50 24.46
C ASN A 129 -4.39 -4.88 25.11
N ALA A 130 -3.21 -5.11 25.71
CA ALA A 130 -2.85 -6.37 26.35
C ALA A 130 -3.50 -6.58 27.74
N ILE A 131 -4.13 -5.55 28.31
CA ILE A 131 -4.73 -5.61 29.66
C ILE A 131 -6.06 -6.41 29.67
N GLU A 132 -6.74 -6.56 28.53
CA GLU A 132 -8.00 -7.32 28.45
C GLU A 132 -7.84 -8.78 27.99
N ALA A 133 -6.73 -9.14 27.32
CA ALA A 133 -6.56 -10.45 26.71
C ALA A 133 -5.70 -11.39 27.58
N GLY A 134 -6.26 -11.85 28.70
CA GLY A 134 -5.72 -12.97 29.49
C GLY A 134 -5.85 -14.34 28.80
N GLY A 135 -5.56 -14.44 27.50
CA GLY A 135 -5.69 -15.65 26.69
C GLY A 135 -4.38 -16.02 26.00
N THR A 136 -4.13 -17.32 25.85
CA THR A 136 -3.06 -17.89 25.01
C THR A 136 -2.97 -17.13 23.69
N ARG A 137 -1.78 -16.63 23.35
CA ARG A 137 -1.47 -15.88 22.12
C ARG A 137 -1.86 -16.73 20.90
N GLY A 138 -3.11 -16.57 20.46
CA GLY A 138 -3.66 -17.16 19.25
C GLY A 138 -3.31 -16.31 18.03
N GLY A 139 -3.66 -16.80 16.85
CA GLY A 139 -3.43 -16.08 15.59
C GLY A 139 -4.25 -14.79 15.45
N PHE A 140 -3.99 -14.05 14.38
CA PHE A 140 -4.62 -12.75 14.17
C PHE A 140 -6.08 -12.87 13.73
N THR A 141 -6.91 -11.98 14.24
CA THR A 141 -8.29 -11.83 13.78
C THR A 141 -8.32 -11.25 12.37
N TRP A 142 -9.42 -11.51 11.64
CA TRP A 142 -9.48 -11.11 10.23
C TRP A 142 -9.45 -9.60 10.02
N ASP A 143 -9.97 -8.81 10.95
CA ASP A 143 -9.93 -7.35 10.92
C ASP A 143 -8.49 -6.81 10.96
N ILE A 144 -7.62 -7.37 11.82
CA ILE A 144 -6.19 -7.00 11.88
C ILE A 144 -5.50 -7.28 10.55
N LEU A 145 -5.82 -8.41 9.94
CA LEU A 145 -5.23 -8.85 8.67
C LEU A 145 -5.75 -8.04 7.48
N CYS A 146 -7.02 -7.61 7.51
CA CYS A 146 -7.59 -6.68 6.53
C CYS A 146 -6.97 -5.29 6.65
N ASP A 147 -6.73 -4.79 7.86
CA ASP A 147 -5.97 -3.56 8.11
C ASP A 147 -4.54 -3.66 7.57
N LEU A 148 -3.85 -4.79 7.83
CA LEU A 148 -2.51 -5.04 7.31
C LEU A 148 -2.48 -5.02 5.78
N TYR A 149 -3.47 -5.64 5.13
CA TYR A 149 -3.62 -5.61 3.68
C TYR A 149 -3.75 -4.16 3.17
N GLN A 150 -4.63 -3.36 3.75
CA GLN A 150 -4.86 -1.99 3.30
C GLN A 150 -3.65 -1.08 3.49
N VAL A 151 -3.09 -1.05 4.70
CA VAL A 151 -1.96 -0.18 5.05
C VAL A 151 -0.73 -0.55 4.21
N PHE A 152 -0.49 -1.84 3.98
CA PHE A 152 0.60 -2.30 3.12
C PHE A 152 0.57 -1.69 1.71
N PHE A 153 -0.57 -1.73 1.01
CA PHE A 153 -0.64 -1.17 -0.35
C PHE A 153 -0.45 0.35 -0.36
N ALA A 154 -0.96 1.04 0.65
CA ALA A 154 -0.79 2.47 0.78
C ALA A 154 0.68 2.85 1.01
N ASP A 155 1.34 2.12 1.91
CA ASP A 155 2.73 2.35 2.27
C ASP A 155 3.71 2.04 1.14
N ILE A 156 3.41 1.09 0.24
CA ILE A 156 4.28 0.81 -0.92
C ILE A 156 4.50 2.09 -1.74
N VAL A 157 3.42 2.85 -2.00
CA VAL A 157 3.53 4.08 -2.80
C VAL A 157 4.21 5.19 -2.02
N GLY A 158 3.89 5.34 -0.73
CA GLY A 158 4.55 6.29 0.16
C GLY A 158 6.07 6.06 0.19
N GLU A 159 6.50 4.81 0.42
CA GLU A 159 7.90 4.42 0.48
C GLU A 159 8.61 4.48 -0.88
N PHE A 160 7.90 4.13 -1.97
CA PHE A 160 8.45 4.27 -3.30
C PHE A 160 8.68 5.74 -3.65
N LEU A 161 7.70 6.61 -3.42
CA LEU A 161 7.83 8.05 -3.64
C LEU A 161 8.93 8.64 -2.77
N ARG A 162 8.99 8.29 -1.47
CA ARG A 162 10.06 8.71 -0.57
C ARG A 162 11.43 8.31 -1.12
N SER A 163 11.57 7.08 -1.59
CA SER A 163 12.82 6.57 -2.15
C SER A 163 13.19 7.26 -3.48
N VAL A 164 12.21 7.45 -4.38
CA VAL A 164 12.40 8.16 -5.64
C VAL A 164 12.77 9.62 -5.41
N VAL A 165 12.08 10.31 -4.51
CA VAL A 165 12.36 11.71 -4.15
C VAL A 165 13.75 11.83 -3.57
N ALA A 166 14.12 10.96 -2.62
CA ALA A 166 15.45 10.97 -2.01
C ALA A 166 16.55 10.77 -3.06
N GLU A 167 16.40 9.83 -3.99
CA GLU A 167 17.38 9.57 -5.03
C GLU A 167 17.35 10.64 -6.15
N HIS A 168 16.18 11.11 -6.56
CA HIS A 168 16.04 12.15 -7.57
C HIS A 168 16.59 13.49 -7.08
N VAL A 169 16.39 13.85 -5.82
CA VAL A 169 17.00 15.04 -5.19
C VAL A 169 18.52 14.90 -5.14
N LYS A 170 19.07 13.74 -4.76
CA LYS A 170 20.52 13.49 -4.80
C LYS A 170 21.10 13.70 -6.20
N LEU A 171 20.39 13.27 -7.24
CA LEU A 171 20.83 13.39 -8.64
C LEU A 171 20.68 14.81 -9.19
N THR A 172 19.62 15.53 -8.83
CA THR A 172 19.30 16.86 -9.39
C THR A 172 19.89 18.02 -8.60
N VAL A 173 20.01 17.90 -7.27
CA VAL A 173 20.55 18.93 -6.38
C VAL A 173 21.33 18.27 -5.22
N PRO A 174 22.62 17.92 -5.40
CA PRO A 174 23.42 17.15 -4.45
C PRO A 174 23.56 17.72 -3.03
N VAL A 175 23.19 18.99 -2.81
CA VAL A 175 23.38 19.72 -1.55
C VAL A 175 22.19 19.55 -0.56
N LEU A 176 21.11 18.85 -0.93
CA LEU A 176 19.81 18.90 -0.21
C LEU A 176 19.30 17.59 0.42
N ILE A 177 20.20 16.70 0.86
CA ILE A 177 19.92 15.31 1.33
C ILE A 177 19.01 15.20 2.60
N ALA A 178 18.53 16.29 3.19
CA ALA A 178 17.86 16.28 4.50
C ALA A 178 16.42 16.84 4.54
N THR A 179 15.70 16.84 3.41
CA THR A 179 14.44 17.61 3.29
C THR A 179 13.20 16.94 3.90
N ASP A 180 13.15 15.61 4.06
CA ASP A 180 12.06 14.91 4.74
C ASP A 180 12.58 13.88 5.76
N PRO A 181 13.18 14.33 6.87
CA PRO A 181 13.76 13.44 7.87
C PRO A 181 12.69 12.67 8.65
N GLU A 182 11.50 13.25 8.81
CA GLU A 182 10.42 12.73 9.66
C GLU A 182 9.49 11.74 8.94
N GLY A 183 9.62 11.54 7.63
CA GLY A 183 8.77 10.55 6.92
C GLY A 183 7.46 11.11 6.38
N ARG A 184 7.26 12.43 6.47
CA ARG A 184 5.95 13.07 6.30
C ARG A 184 5.38 12.96 4.90
N ILE A 185 6.23 12.82 3.88
CA ILE A 185 5.77 12.57 2.52
C ILE A 185 5.12 11.18 2.45
N ALA A 186 5.74 10.17 3.07
CA ALA A 186 5.20 8.82 3.07
C ALA A 186 3.88 8.77 3.84
N ASP A 187 3.84 9.35 5.04
CA ASP A 187 2.63 9.40 5.88
C ASP A 187 1.45 10.07 5.15
N TRP A 188 1.69 11.24 4.55
CA TRP A 188 0.65 11.96 3.81
C TRP A 188 0.18 11.18 2.58
N VAL A 189 1.09 10.55 1.84
CA VAL A 189 0.73 9.75 0.67
C VAL A 189 -0.10 8.54 1.11
N ALA A 190 0.34 7.82 2.14
CA ALA A 190 -0.35 6.66 2.69
C ALA A 190 -1.79 7.03 3.09
N GLU A 191 -1.98 8.14 3.80
CA GLU A 191 -3.31 8.68 4.14
C GLU A 191 -4.19 8.92 2.90
N LYS A 192 -3.63 9.44 1.80
CA LYS A 192 -4.43 9.74 0.60
C LYS A 192 -4.77 8.53 -0.25
N VAL A 193 -3.98 7.46 -0.18
CA VAL A 193 -4.19 6.28 -1.02
C VAL A 193 -4.83 5.12 -0.29
N VAL A 194 -4.78 5.08 1.06
CA VAL A 194 -5.41 4.00 1.85
C VAL A 194 -6.91 3.91 1.59
N ASP A 195 -7.60 5.06 1.47
CA ASP A 195 -9.02 5.15 1.13
C ASP A 195 -9.36 4.63 -0.28
N LEU A 196 -8.36 4.45 -1.14
CA LEU A 196 -8.52 3.91 -2.49
C LEU A 196 -8.37 2.37 -2.51
N VAL A 197 -7.87 1.76 -1.44
CA VAL A 197 -7.62 0.32 -1.34
C VAL A 197 -8.90 -0.39 -0.90
N PRO A 198 -9.45 -1.30 -1.72
CA PRO A 198 -10.59 -2.12 -1.31
C PRO A 198 -10.28 -2.90 -0.03
N ASN A 199 -11.21 -2.94 0.91
CA ASN A 199 -11.10 -3.78 2.10
C ASN A 199 -11.53 -5.22 1.74
N PRO A 200 -10.64 -6.23 1.85
CA PRO A 200 -11.03 -7.61 1.58
C PRO A 200 -12.14 -8.12 2.51
N CYS A 201 -12.20 -7.62 3.75
CA CYS A 201 -13.27 -7.95 4.69
C CYS A 201 -14.62 -7.39 4.24
N GLU A 202 -14.69 -6.12 3.81
CA GLU A 202 -15.96 -5.51 3.36
C GLU A 202 -16.46 -6.16 2.07
N GLU A 203 -15.57 -6.38 1.10
CA GLU A 203 -15.91 -7.04 -0.18
C GLU A 203 -16.43 -8.47 0.05
N SER A 204 -15.90 -9.18 1.04
CA SER A 204 -16.42 -10.50 1.43
C SER A 204 -17.80 -10.45 2.09
N ALA A 205 -18.05 -9.44 2.92
CA ALA A 205 -19.34 -9.27 3.57
C ALA A 205 -20.41 -8.97 2.52
N GLU A 206 -20.11 -8.10 1.56
CA GLU A 206 -20.99 -7.80 0.43
C GLU A 206 -21.27 -9.03 -0.44
N ALA A 207 -20.23 -9.82 -0.78
CA ALA A 207 -20.39 -11.07 -1.53
C ALA A 207 -21.28 -12.08 -0.77
N THR A 208 -21.06 -12.24 0.53
CA THR A 208 -21.85 -13.12 1.40
C THR A 208 -23.30 -12.66 1.49
N HIS A 209 -23.55 -11.35 1.58
CA HIS A 209 -24.90 -10.79 1.59
C HIS A 209 -25.64 -11.00 0.27
N LEU A 210 -24.95 -10.89 -0.88
CA LEU A 210 -25.51 -11.17 -2.20
C LEU A 210 -25.82 -12.66 -2.40
N GLU A 211 -24.94 -13.54 -1.94
CA GLU A 211 -25.18 -15.00 -1.95
C GLU A 211 -26.34 -15.39 -1.04
N GLN A 212 -26.40 -14.84 0.18
CA GLN A 212 -27.53 -15.08 1.09
C GLN A 212 -28.85 -14.52 0.53
N ALA A 213 -28.83 -13.39 -0.16
CA ALA A 213 -30.00 -12.84 -0.85
C ALA A 213 -30.44 -13.73 -2.04
N ALA A 214 -29.49 -14.33 -2.77
CA ALA A 214 -29.76 -15.26 -3.86
C ALA A 214 -30.24 -16.64 -3.35
N ASP A 215 -29.68 -17.16 -2.27
CA ASP A 215 -30.09 -18.42 -1.62
C ASP A 215 -31.46 -18.31 -0.95
N THR A 216 -31.84 -17.12 -0.48
CA THR A 216 -33.22 -16.85 -0.04
C THR A 216 -34.23 -16.95 -1.19
N ALA A 217 -33.77 -16.84 -2.45
CA ALA A 217 -34.57 -17.07 -3.66
C ALA A 217 -34.47 -18.50 -4.21
N GLN A 218 -33.43 -19.28 -3.86
CA GLN A 218 -33.23 -20.67 -4.29
C GLN A 218 -32.70 -21.54 -3.14
N SER A 219 -33.61 -22.07 -2.34
CA SER A 219 -33.26 -23.18 -1.43
C SER A 219 -32.98 -24.44 -2.24
N VAL A 220 -31.75 -24.99 -2.17
CA VAL A 220 -31.36 -26.43 -2.12
C VAL A 220 -29.82 -26.56 -2.33
N VAL A 221 -29.11 -27.01 -1.28
CA VAL A 221 -27.81 -27.72 -1.25
C VAL A 221 -26.62 -27.00 -1.94
N GLY A 222 -25.52 -26.62 -1.29
CA GLY A 222 -24.84 -27.18 -0.13
C GLY A 222 -23.34 -27.17 -0.44
N ASP A 223 -22.61 -26.23 0.14
CA ASP A 223 -21.20 -26.33 0.50
C ASP A 223 -20.89 -25.11 1.36
N VAL A 224 -20.71 -25.33 2.68
CA VAL A 224 -20.18 -24.28 3.56
C VAL A 224 -18.71 -24.13 3.17
N GLN A 225 -18.44 -23.25 2.21
CA GLN A 225 -17.08 -22.79 1.98
C GLN A 225 -16.59 -22.17 3.28
N ASP A 226 -15.42 -22.61 3.76
CA ASP A 226 -14.76 -21.98 4.89
C ASP A 226 -14.65 -20.47 4.59
N PRO A 227 -15.32 -19.59 5.37
CA PRO A 227 -15.33 -18.16 5.11
C PRO A 227 -13.90 -17.58 5.06
N SER A 228 -12.95 -18.22 5.74
CA SER A 228 -11.54 -17.87 5.69
C SER A 228 -10.90 -18.18 4.33
N ALA A 229 -11.27 -19.31 3.71
CA ALA A 229 -10.78 -19.67 2.37
C ALA A 229 -11.40 -18.79 1.27
N ALA A 230 -12.64 -18.35 1.44
CA ALA A 230 -13.27 -17.37 0.56
C ALA A 230 -12.58 -16.00 0.65
N LEU A 231 -12.29 -15.54 1.86
CA LEU A 231 -11.58 -14.29 2.14
C LEU A 231 -10.18 -14.24 1.50
N LEU A 232 -9.41 -15.33 1.60
CA LEU A 232 -8.09 -15.42 0.96
C LEU A 232 -8.18 -15.27 -0.57
N LYS A 233 -9.14 -15.94 -1.20
CA LYS A 233 -9.37 -15.82 -2.65
C LYS A 233 -9.82 -14.42 -3.05
N ILE A 234 -10.65 -13.77 -2.23
CA ILE A 234 -11.08 -12.39 -2.45
C ILE A 234 -9.87 -11.46 -2.36
N ALA A 235 -9.05 -11.59 -1.32
CA ALA A 235 -7.83 -10.79 -1.17
C ALA A 235 -6.90 -10.94 -2.38
N GLU A 236 -6.65 -12.16 -2.88
CA GLU A 236 -5.85 -12.41 -4.09
C GLU A 236 -6.44 -11.72 -5.33
N LEU A 237 -7.75 -11.81 -5.54
CA LEU A 237 -8.44 -11.18 -6.68
C LEU A 237 -8.44 -9.64 -6.60
N LEU A 238 -8.39 -9.09 -5.39
CA LEU A 238 -8.35 -7.64 -5.17
C LEU A 238 -6.97 -7.05 -5.45
N VAL A 239 -5.89 -7.83 -5.41
CA VAL A 239 -4.51 -7.30 -5.54
C VAL A 239 -4.34 -6.45 -6.81
N PRO A 240 -4.66 -6.93 -8.04
CA PRO A 240 -4.45 -6.11 -9.23
C PRO A 240 -5.31 -4.84 -9.26
N ARG A 241 -6.51 -4.89 -8.68
CA ARG A 241 -7.44 -3.75 -8.56
C ARG A 241 -6.94 -2.73 -7.55
N ALA A 242 -6.51 -3.18 -6.37
CA ALA A 242 -5.93 -2.36 -5.30
C ALA A 242 -4.67 -1.64 -5.81
N VAL A 243 -3.72 -2.41 -6.37
CA VAL A 243 -2.50 -1.86 -6.96
C VAL A 243 -2.83 -0.89 -8.09
N GLY A 244 -3.77 -1.23 -8.96
CA GLY A 244 -4.21 -0.36 -10.06
C GLY A 244 -4.81 0.97 -9.57
N LYS A 245 -5.66 0.95 -8.54
CA LYS A 245 -6.25 2.15 -7.94
C LYS A 245 -5.20 3.02 -7.25
N VAL A 246 -4.40 2.42 -6.38
CA VAL A 246 -3.35 3.11 -5.61
C VAL A 246 -2.30 3.75 -6.52
N LEU A 247 -1.92 3.07 -7.60
CA LEU A 247 -0.98 3.58 -8.61
C LEU A 247 -1.63 4.50 -9.65
N GLY A 248 -2.92 4.82 -9.50
CA GLY A 248 -3.66 5.74 -10.36
C GLY A 248 -3.91 5.21 -11.78
N LEU A 249 -3.71 3.92 -12.02
CA LEU A 249 -3.97 3.25 -13.30
C LEU A 249 -5.46 3.01 -13.55
N ILE A 250 -6.23 2.88 -12.47
CA ILE A 250 -7.68 2.75 -12.51
C ILE A 250 -8.26 4.02 -11.91
N THR A 251 -8.83 4.87 -12.76
CA THR A 251 -9.72 5.94 -12.32
C THR A 251 -11.14 5.41 -12.41
N GLU A 252 -11.85 5.31 -11.30
CA GLU A 252 -13.29 5.11 -11.38
C GLU A 252 -13.88 6.36 -12.04
N GLU A 253 -14.23 6.27 -13.33
CA GLU A 253 -15.24 7.17 -13.87
C GLU A 253 -16.50 6.91 -13.06
N ILE A 254 -16.91 7.89 -12.27
CA ILE A 254 -18.27 7.97 -11.74
C ILE A 254 -19.19 8.12 -12.96
N THR A 255 -19.48 7.03 -13.64
CA THR A 255 -20.54 6.92 -14.64
C THR A 255 -21.86 6.71 -13.90
N GLY A 256 -22.31 7.78 -13.24
CA GLY A 256 -23.69 7.97 -12.79
C GLY A 256 -24.41 8.92 -13.74
N GLY A 257 -24.32 8.66 -15.05
CA GLY A 257 -25.10 9.38 -16.06
C GLY A 257 -26.50 8.79 -16.14
N GLU A 258 -27.43 9.29 -15.33
CA GLU A 258 -28.84 9.28 -15.72
C GLU A 258 -29.11 10.55 -16.52
N GLY A 259 -28.84 10.46 -17.82
CA GLY A 259 -29.36 11.40 -18.79
C GLY A 259 -30.87 11.24 -18.88
N ALA A 260 -31.61 12.19 -18.32
CA ALA A 260 -32.96 12.50 -18.76
C ALA A 260 -32.93 13.86 -19.46
N ALA A 261 -32.74 13.83 -20.78
CA ALA A 261 -33.02 14.95 -21.65
C ALA A 261 -34.04 14.50 -22.70
N ALA A 262 -35.29 14.91 -22.51
CA ALA A 262 -36.24 15.35 -23.54
C ALA A 262 -37.43 16.03 -22.85
#